data_AF-A0A2D4JJ82-F1
#
_entry.id   AF-A0A2D4JJ82-F1
#
_cell.length_a   1.000
_cell.length_b   1.000
_cell.length_c   1.000
_cell.angle_alpha   90.00
_cell.angle_beta   90.00
_cell.angle_gamma   90.00
#
_symmetry.space_group_name_H-M   'P 1'
#
loop_
_entity.id
_entity.type
_entity.pdbx_description
1 polymer ?
#
loop_
_entity_poly.entity_id
_entity_poly.type
_entity_poly.pdbx_seq_one_letter_code
_entity_poly.pdbx_strand_id
1 'polypeptide(L)'
;DVEPQFDYLTVKDDGFSDLPALGTFSGNDVPSQIASNGHIVRLEFQSDHSTTGRGFNITYTTFGQNECHDPGIPINGRRFGDRFLLGSSVSFHCDDGFVKTQGSETITCVLQDGNVVWSSTVPRCEAPCGGHLTASNGIILPPGWPGYYKDSLNCEWVIEGKKGHSIKISFDK
;
A
#
# COMPACT_ATOMS: atom_id res chain seq x y z
N ASP A 1 4.98 21.93 -4.05
CA ASP A 1 3.71 21.33 -3.62
C ASP A 1 2.62 21.79 -4.55
N VAL A 2 1.76 20.86 -4.96
CA VAL A 2 0.64 21.12 -5.88
C VAL A 2 -0.57 21.43 -5.01
N GLU A 3 -1.26 22.54 -5.28
CA GLU A 3 -2.20 23.16 -4.35
C GLU A 3 -3.60 22.49 -4.41
N PRO A 4 -4.13 21.92 -3.30
CA PRO A 4 -5.35 21.11 -3.29
C PRO A 4 -6.64 21.78 -3.79
N GLN A 5 -6.63 23.10 -3.88
CA GLN A 5 -7.77 23.93 -4.26
C GLN A 5 -7.71 24.41 -5.73
N PHE A 6 -6.59 24.15 -6.42
CA PHE A 6 -6.33 24.68 -7.77
C PHE A 6 -6.00 23.55 -8.75
N ASP A 7 -5.15 22.62 -8.33
CA ASP A 7 -4.64 21.54 -9.16
C ASP A 7 -5.04 20.19 -8.57
N TYR A 8 -6.03 19.53 -9.18
CA TYR A 8 -6.54 18.26 -8.70
C TYR A 8 -7.07 17.35 -9.81
N LEU A 9 -7.03 16.05 -9.53
CA LEU A 9 -7.60 15.01 -10.37
C LEU A 9 -8.79 14.38 -9.66
N THR A 10 -9.96 14.42 -10.27
CA THR A 10 -11.16 13.73 -9.80
C THR A 10 -11.39 12.47 -10.61
N VAL A 11 -11.66 11.35 -9.94
CA VAL A 11 -12.00 10.06 -10.56
C VAL A 11 -13.44 9.73 -10.21
N LYS A 12 -14.27 9.46 -11.22
CA LYS A 12 -15.71 9.20 -11.07
C LYS A 12 -16.10 7.88 -11.72
N ASP A 13 -17.04 7.16 -11.11
CA ASP A 13 -17.69 6.00 -11.73
C ASP A 13 -18.87 6.51 -12.56
N ASP A 14 -18.66 6.65 -13.88
CA ASP A 14 -19.61 7.27 -14.82
C ASP A 14 -20.52 6.22 -15.48
N GLY A 15 -20.50 4.97 -15.00
CA GLY A 15 -21.39 3.90 -15.42
C GLY A 15 -22.84 4.07 -14.91
N PHE A 16 -23.05 4.98 -13.96
CA PHE A 16 -24.36 5.38 -13.44
C PHE A 16 -24.36 6.89 -13.19
N SER A 17 -25.30 7.61 -13.81
CA SER A 17 -25.50 9.04 -13.55
C SER A 17 -25.76 9.29 -12.06
N ASP A 18 -25.07 10.29 -11.48
CA ASP A 18 -25.15 10.76 -10.07
C ASP A 18 -24.39 9.96 -8.98
N LEU A 19 -23.45 9.08 -9.33
CA LEU A 19 -22.57 8.50 -8.29
C LEU A 19 -21.51 9.51 -7.78
N PRO A 20 -21.20 9.50 -6.48
CA PRO A 20 -20.12 10.32 -5.91
C PRO A 20 -18.77 9.93 -6.54
N ALA A 21 -17.84 10.89 -6.59
CA ALA A 21 -16.48 10.63 -7.05
C ALA A 21 -15.83 9.49 -6.23
N LEU A 22 -15.13 8.57 -6.90
CA LEU A 22 -14.28 7.56 -6.28
C LEU A 22 -13.14 8.21 -5.49
N GLY A 23 -12.72 9.41 -5.89
CA GLY A 23 -11.81 10.25 -5.13
C GLY A 23 -11.42 11.53 -5.86
N THR A 24 -10.87 12.48 -5.10
CA THR A 24 -10.22 13.69 -5.61
C THR A 24 -8.81 13.78 -5.02
N PHE A 25 -7.80 13.88 -5.88
CA PHE A 25 -6.39 13.75 -5.51
C PHE A 25 -5.61 15.01 -5.91
N SER A 26 -4.69 15.42 -5.05
CA SER A 26 -3.77 16.56 -5.25
C SER A 26 -2.48 16.31 -4.47
N GLY A 27 -1.47 17.16 -4.66
CA GLY A 27 -0.18 17.04 -3.99
C GLY A 27 0.75 16.00 -4.62
N ASN A 28 1.67 15.45 -3.81
CA ASN A 28 2.74 14.56 -4.28
C ASN A 28 2.58 13.10 -3.80
N ASP A 29 1.57 12.82 -2.97
CA ASP A 29 1.33 11.50 -2.42
C ASP A 29 0.66 10.61 -3.46
N VAL A 30 1.16 9.38 -3.62
CA VAL A 30 0.54 8.37 -4.49
C VAL A 30 -0.63 7.74 -3.73
N PRO A 31 -1.89 7.90 -4.21
CA PRO A 31 -3.04 7.32 -3.54
C PRO A 31 -3.03 5.79 -3.60
N SER A 32 -3.74 5.15 -2.67
CA SER A 32 -4.03 3.72 -2.77
C SER A 32 -4.82 3.40 -4.04
N GLN A 33 -4.72 2.17 -4.53
CA GLN A 33 -5.50 1.73 -5.68
C GLN A 33 -7.00 1.93 -5.45
N ILE A 34 -7.69 2.31 -6.52
CA ILE A 34 -9.14 2.52 -6.58
C ILE A 34 -9.74 1.56 -7.60
N ALA A 35 -10.95 1.08 -7.32
CA ALA A 35 -11.71 0.20 -8.20
C ALA A 35 -13.10 0.79 -8.44
N SER A 36 -13.58 0.72 -9.69
CA SER A 36 -14.96 1.06 -10.04
C SER A 36 -15.90 -0.11 -9.74
N ASN A 37 -17.16 0.20 -9.51
CA ASN A 37 -18.25 -0.77 -9.50
C ASN A 37 -18.85 -0.93 -10.90
N GLY A 38 -18.74 0.11 -11.74
CA GLY A 38 -19.17 0.11 -13.14
C GLY A 38 -18.07 -0.27 -14.13
N HIS A 39 -18.45 -0.21 -15.42
CA HIS A 39 -17.56 -0.46 -16.56
C HIS A 39 -17.05 0.84 -17.23
N ILE A 40 -17.38 2.01 -16.66
CA ILE A 40 -17.00 3.32 -17.18
C ILE A 40 -16.46 4.16 -16.03
N VAL A 41 -15.20 4.61 -16.16
CA VAL A 41 -14.56 5.54 -15.22
C VAL A 41 -14.18 6.81 -15.98
N ARG A 42 -14.48 7.96 -15.39
CA ARG A 42 -14.12 9.28 -15.92
C ARG A 42 -13.04 9.91 -15.03
N LEU A 43 -11.96 10.35 -15.66
CA LEU A 43 -10.87 11.09 -15.02
C LEU A 43 -10.96 12.55 -15.47
N GLU A 44 -11.09 13.46 -14.50
CA GLU A 44 -11.18 14.91 -14.74
C GLU A 44 -10.01 15.61 -14.03
N PHE A 45 -9.05 16.09 -14.80
CA PHE A 45 -7.94 16.89 -14.29
C PHE A 45 -8.25 18.38 -14.47
N GLN A 46 -8.10 19.15 -13.41
CA GLN A 46 -8.16 20.60 -13.42
C GLN A 46 -6.85 21.16 -12.89
N SER A 47 -6.35 22.20 -13.56
CA SER A 47 -5.21 23.00 -13.11
C SER A 47 -5.52 24.48 -13.25
N ASP A 48 -4.87 25.33 -12.45
CA ASP A 48 -5.00 26.78 -12.56
C ASP A 48 -3.96 27.42 -13.52
N HIS A 49 -3.86 28.76 -13.53
CA HIS A 49 -2.93 29.52 -14.36
C HIS A 49 -1.56 29.78 -13.68
N SER A 50 -1.23 29.04 -12.61
CA SER A 50 -0.02 29.22 -11.81
C SER A 50 0.72 27.88 -11.57
N THR A 51 1.80 27.89 -10.79
CA THR A 51 2.69 26.77 -10.38
C THR A 51 2.45 25.40 -11.03
N THR A 52 3.28 25.01 -12.00
CA THR A 52 3.18 23.69 -12.66
C THR A 52 4.04 22.60 -11.99
N GLY A 53 3.58 21.35 -12.07
CA GLY A 53 4.29 20.17 -11.57
C GLY A 53 4.53 19.09 -12.64
N ARG A 54 5.08 17.93 -12.24
CA ARG A 54 5.29 16.79 -13.17
C ARG A 54 3.99 16.09 -13.59
N GLY A 55 2.86 16.41 -12.97
CA GLY A 55 1.57 15.79 -13.22
C GLY A 55 1.47 14.38 -12.63
N PHE A 56 0.70 13.51 -13.29
CA PHE A 56 0.42 12.14 -12.86
C PHE A 56 0.84 11.12 -13.91
N ASN A 57 1.14 9.90 -13.45
CA ASN A 57 1.34 8.73 -14.28
C ASN A 57 0.38 7.63 -13.81
N ILE A 58 -0.65 7.34 -14.61
CA ILE A 58 -1.74 6.44 -14.24
C ILE A 58 -1.73 5.22 -15.16
N THR A 59 -1.80 4.05 -14.55
CA THR A 59 -2.04 2.77 -15.24
C THR A 59 -3.42 2.24 -14.85
N TYR A 60 -4.17 1.67 -15.79
CA TYR A 60 -5.50 1.11 -15.55
C TYR A 60 -5.56 -0.35 -16.03
N THR A 61 -6.42 -1.13 -15.39
CA THR A 61 -6.71 -2.53 -15.74
C THR A 61 -8.19 -2.82 -15.55
N THR A 62 -8.74 -3.76 -16.31
CA THR A 62 -10.11 -4.26 -16.16
C THR A 62 -10.11 -5.65 -15.54
N PHE A 63 -11.14 -6.00 -14.76
CA PHE A 63 -11.32 -7.31 -14.16
C PHE A 63 -12.76 -7.82 -14.40
N GLY A 64 -12.94 -9.14 -14.39
CA GLY A 64 -14.24 -9.78 -14.61
C GLY A 64 -15.17 -9.68 -13.39
N GLN A 65 -16.48 -9.91 -13.58
CA GLN A 65 -17.47 -9.90 -12.48
C GLN A 65 -17.21 -10.94 -11.38
N ASN A 66 -16.52 -12.05 -11.73
CA ASN A 66 -16.15 -13.12 -10.80
C ASN A 66 -14.68 -13.02 -10.36
N GLU A 67 -14.07 -11.85 -10.50
CA GLU A 67 -12.69 -11.57 -10.13
C GLU A 67 -12.64 -10.41 -9.14
N CYS A 68 -11.76 -10.54 -8.16
CA CYS A 68 -11.37 -9.40 -7.35
C CYS A 68 -10.39 -8.51 -8.14
N HIS A 69 -10.40 -7.21 -7.88
CA HIS A 69 -9.38 -6.30 -8.41
C HIS A 69 -7.97 -6.76 -8.00
N ASP A 70 -6.96 -6.47 -8.80
CA ASP A 70 -5.57 -6.74 -8.39
C ASP A 70 -5.31 -5.98 -7.07
N PRO A 71 -4.98 -6.67 -5.95
CA PRO A 71 -4.81 -6.03 -4.65
C PRO A 71 -3.51 -5.20 -4.56
N GLY A 72 -2.64 -5.29 -5.57
CA GLY A 72 -1.33 -4.67 -5.60
C GLY A 72 -0.28 -5.48 -4.82
N ILE A 73 0.85 -4.82 -4.57
CA ILE A 73 1.96 -5.34 -3.76
C ILE A 73 2.19 -4.33 -2.63
N PRO A 74 2.31 -4.78 -1.36
CA PRO A 74 2.66 -3.90 -0.25
C PRO A 74 3.93 -3.10 -0.54
N ILE A 75 3.95 -1.82 -0.17
CA ILE A 75 5.20 -1.07 -0.10
C ILE A 75 6.11 -1.77 0.92
N ASN A 76 7.37 -2.02 0.56
CA ASN A 76 8.33 -2.79 1.37
C ASN A 76 7.84 -4.22 1.69
N GLY A 77 7.22 -4.86 0.70
CA GLY A 77 6.84 -6.26 0.79
C GLY A 77 6.68 -6.89 -0.59
N ARG A 78 6.29 -8.17 -0.56
CA ARG A 78 6.13 -9.03 -1.73
C ARG A 78 4.79 -9.72 -1.69
N ARG A 79 4.23 -9.97 -2.88
CA ARG A 79 3.05 -10.80 -3.09
C ARG A 79 3.46 -12.14 -3.70
N PHE A 80 2.78 -13.21 -3.28
CA PHE A 80 2.85 -14.54 -3.85
C PHE A 80 1.47 -14.94 -4.36
N GLY A 81 1.42 -15.29 -5.64
CA GLY A 81 0.17 -15.55 -6.38
C GLY A 81 -0.27 -14.37 -7.25
N ASP A 82 -0.95 -14.72 -8.34
CA ASP A 82 -1.38 -13.81 -9.41
C ASP A 82 -2.78 -14.16 -9.96
N ARG A 83 -3.51 -15.03 -9.25
CA ARG A 83 -4.88 -15.42 -9.59
C ARG A 83 -5.88 -14.70 -8.69
N PHE A 84 -6.84 -14.02 -9.31
CA PHE A 84 -7.81 -13.18 -8.61
C PHE A 84 -9.27 -13.63 -8.78
N LEU A 85 -9.48 -14.81 -9.37
CA LEU A 85 -10.82 -15.40 -9.50
C LEU A 85 -11.42 -15.69 -8.12
N LEU A 86 -12.74 -15.61 -8.01
CA LEU A 86 -13.50 -16.00 -6.82
C LEU A 86 -13.02 -17.36 -6.26
N GLY A 87 -12.67 -17.38 -4.98
CA GLY A 87 -12.09 -18.53 -4.27
C GLY A 87 -10.55 -18.61 -4.30
N SER A 88 -9.87 -17.81 -5.12
CA SER A 88 -8.40 -17.74 -5.16
C SER A 88 -7.87 -17.01 -3.92
N SER A 89 -6.68 -17.40 -3.47
CA SER A 89 -5.96 -16.70 -2.39
C SER A 89 -4.61 -16.20 -2.88
N VAL A 90 -4.20 -15.04 -2.35
CA VAL A 90 -2.85 -14.51 -2.50
C VAL A 90 -2.25 -14.26 -1.12
N SER A 91 -0.95 -14.47 -1.02
CA SER A 91 -0.21 -14.29 0.23
C SER A 91 0.82 -13.18 0.11
N PHE A 92 1.16 -12.57 1.22
CA PHE A 92 2.08 -11.44 1.30
C PHE A 92 3.14 -11.67 2.35
N HIS A 93 4.28 -11.03 2.16
CA HIS A 93 5.37 -11.02 3.12
C HIS A 93 6.05 -9.66 3.10
N CYS A 94 6.26 -9.06 4.28
CA CYS A 94 7.05 -7.84 4.38
C CYS A 94 8.52 -8.14 4.11
N ASP A 95 9.23 -7.21 3.47
CA ASP A 95 10.66 -7.35 3.26
C ASP A 95 11.44 -7.25 4.58
N ASP A 96 12.71 -7.66 4.58
CA ASP A 96 13.55 -7.66 5.77
C ASP A 96 13.64 -6.26 6.40
N GLY A 97 13.46 -6.19 7.72
CA GLY A 97 13.44 -4.93 8.48
C GLY A 97 12.06 -4.26 8.57
N PHE A 98 11.04 -4.81 7.89
CA PHE A 98 9.66 -4.35 7.99
C PHE A 98 8.77 -5.40 8.66
N VAL A 99 7.76 -4.94 9.39
CA VAL A 99 6.77 -5.80 10.04
C VAL A 99 5.35 -5.42 9.60
N LYS A 100 4.47 -6.42 9.56
CA LYS A 100 3.05 -6.20 9.28
C LYS A 100 2.40 -5.49 10.47
N THR A 101 1.92 -4.26 10.26
CA THR A 101 1.20 -3.49 11.29
C THR A 101 -0.31 -3.54 11.10
N GLN A 102 -0.79 -3.75 9.86
CA GLN A 102 -2.21 -3.80 9.51
C GLN A 102 -2.46 -4.81 8.38
N GLY A 103 -3.73 -5.15 8.13
CA GLY A 103 -4.15 -6.08 7.07
C GLY A 103 -3.81 -7.54 7.35
N SER A 104 -3.88 -8.38 6.32
CA SER A 104 -3.65 -9.83 6.43
C SER A 104 -2.47 -10.31 5.59
N GLU A 105 -1.77 -11.34 6.06
CA GLU A 105 -0.71 -12.01 5.29
C GLU A 105 -1.27 -12.89 4.17
N THR A 106 -2.55 -13.23 4.23
CA THR A 106 -3.23 -13.96 3.17
C THR A 106 -4.65 -13.46 3.05
N ILE A 107 -5.06 -13.16 1.82
CA ILE A 107 -6.40 -12.71 1.49
C ILE A 107 -6.99 -13.65 0.44
N THR A 108 -8.30 -13.83 0.50
CA THR A 108 -9.04 -14.72 -0.41
C THR A 108 -10.10 -13.91 -1.11
N CYS A 109 -10.27 -14.12 -2.41
CA CYS A 109 -11.33 -13.49 -3.17
C CYS A 109 -12.64 -14.20 -2.82
N VAL A 110 -13.59 -13.49 -2.20
CA VAL A 110 -14.82 -14.06 -1.64
C VAL A 110 -16.03 -13.30 -2.13
N LEU A 111 -17.19 -13.96 -2.06
CA LEU A 111 -18.48 -13.31 -2.28
C LEU A 111 -18.98 -12.81 -0.92
N GLN A 112 -18.97 -11.49 -0.72
CA GLN A 112 -19.45 -10.85 0.49
C GLN A 112 -20.57 -9.88 0.13
N ASP A 113 -21.75 -10.09 0.74
CA ASP A 113 -22.94 -9.26 0.51
C ASP A 113 -23.30 -9.08 -0.98
N GLY A 114 -23.12 -10.16 -1.76
CA GLY A 114 -23.40 -10.18 -3.20
C GLY A 114 -22.30 -9.55 -4.09
N ASN A 115 -21.20 -9.07 -3.50
CA ASN A 115 -20.08 -8.46 -4.22
C ASN A 115 -18.83 -9.35 -4.13
N VAL A 116 -18.06 -9.41 -5.22
CA VAL A 116 -16.79 -10.14 -5.27
C VAL A 116 -15.67 -9.24 -4.77
N VAL A 117 -15.17 -9.52 -3.57
CA VAL A 117 -14.21 -8.67 -2.84
C VAL A 117 -13.14 -9.51 -2.14
N TRP A 118 -12.00 -8.88 -1.83
CA TRP A 118 -11.00 -9.52 -0.98
C TRP A 118 -11.47 -9.62 0.46
N SER A 119 -11.20 -10.76 1.10
CA SER A 119 -11.61 -11.04 2.48
C SER A 119 -10.93 -10.14 3.53
N SER A 120 -9.85 -9.45 3.17
CA SER A 120 -9.15 -8.48 4.01
C SER A 120 -8.32 -7.55 3.12
N THR A 121 -7.73 -6.53 3.72
CA THR A 121 -6.84 -5.59 3.04
C THR A 121 -5.41 -6.12 2.93
N VAL A 122 -4.69 -5.64 1.91
CA VAL A 122 -3.25 -5.85 1.76
C VAL A 122 -2.50 -5.33 2.99
N PRO A 123 -1.45 -6.04 3.44
CA PRO A 123 -0.78 -5.67 4.67
C PRO A 123 0.01 -4.38 4.52
N ARG A 124 0.09 -3.63 5.61
CA ARG A 124 0.96 -2.47 5.73
C ARG A 124 2.28 -2.91 6.36
N CYS A 125 3.38 -2.80 5.61
CA CYS A 125 4.71 -3.19 6.04
C CYS A 125 5.51 -1.95 6.46
N GLU A 126 5.77 -1.82 7.76
CA GLU A 126 6.44 -0.65 8.34
C GLU A 126 7.66 -1.06 9.15
N ALA A 127 8.70 -0.22 9.10
CA ALA A 127 9.85 -0.38 9.98
C ALA A 127 9.41 -0.07 11.43
N PRO A 128 9.59 -1.01 12.38
CA PRO A 128 9.11 -0.83 13.74
C PRO A 128 10.01 0.13 14.54
N CYS A 129 9.42 0.91 15.44
CA CYS A 129 10.15 1.72 16.43
C CYS A 129 10.48 0.87 17.67
N GLY A 130 11.48 0.00 17.53
CA GLY A 130 11.95 -0.89 18.59
C GLY A 130 11.44 -2.33 18.51
N GLY A 131 11.82 -3.14 19.50
CA GLY A 131 11.38 -4.53 19.65
C GLY A 131 12.49 -5.50 20.05
N HIS A 132 12.09 -6.76 20.27
CA HIS A 132 13.01 -7.84 20.62
C HIS A 132 13.26 -8.74 19.40
N LEU A 133 14.51 -8.80 18.94
CA LEU A 133 14.93 -9.53 17.75
C LEU A 133 15.69 -10.79 18.14
N THR A 134 15.13 -11.95 17.84
CA THR A 134 15.74 -13.27 18.13
C THR A 134 16.27 -13.98 16.88
N ALA A 135 16.05 -13.42 15.70
CA ALA A 135 16.55 -13.96 14.45
C ALA A 135 18.10 -13.93 14.43
N SER A 136 18.72 -14.94 13.83
CA SER A 136 20.18 -15.04 13.72
C SER A 136 20.82 -13.93 12.87
N ASN A 137 20.01 -13.28 12.04
CA ASN A 137 20.36 -12.18 11.15
C ASN A 137 19.09 -11.37 10.85
N GLY A 138 19.26 -10.12 10.48
CA GLY A 138 18.17 -9.23 10.12
C GLY A 138 18.67 -7.82 9.88
N ILE A 139 17.76 -6.94 9.48
CA ILE A 139 18.02 -5.52 9.24
C ILE A 139 17.16 -4.72 10.22
N ILE A 140 17.73 -3.65 10.78
CA ILE A 140 17.00 -2.68 11.60
C ILE A 140 16.90 -1.38 10.81
N LEU A 141 15.68 -0.91 10.61
CA LEU A 141 15.39 0.33 9.90
C LEU A 141 14.67 1.31 10.84
N PRO A 142 14.89 2.62 10.69
CA PRO A 142 14.12 3.60 11.45
C PRO A 142 12.66 3.64 10.95
N PRO A 143 11.69 3.94 11.84
CA PRO A 143 10.30 4.08 11.43
C PRO A 143 10.16 5.19 10.37
N GLY A 144 9.40 4.91 9.31
CA GLY A 144 9.23 5.81 8.17
C GLY A 144 10.19 5.58 7.01
N TRP A 145 11.18 4.69 7.15
CA TRP A 145 12.09 4.32 6.06
C TRP A 145 11.35 3.80 4.81
N PRO A 146 11.80 4.15 3.58
CA PRO A 146 12.98 4.96 3.23
C PRO A 146 12.76 6.48 3.29
N GLY A 147 11.58 6.93 3.72
CA GLY A 147 11.31 8.33 3.99
C GLY A 147 11.92 8.80 5.31
N TYR A 148 11.49 9.99 5.74
CA TYR A 148 11.97 10.58 6.98
C TYR A 148 11.26 9.96 8.20
N TYR A 149 12.03 9.73 9.25
CA TYR A 149 11.47 9.42 10.57
C TYR A 149 10.76 10.67 11.13
N LYS A 150 9.71 10.45 11.92
CA LYS A 150 9.00 11.53 12.62
C LYS A 150 9.84 12.08 13.77
N ASP A 151 9.59 13.31 14.19
CA ASP A 151 10.25 13.87 15.36
C ASP A 151 9.81 13.18 16.66
N SER A 152 10.56 13.42 17.75
CA SER A 152 10.17 13.01 19.11
C SER A 152 10.01 11.49 19.33
N LEU A 153 10.71 10.66 18.55
CA LEU A 153 10.73 9.20 18.71
C LEU A 153 11.77 8.75 19.74
N ASN A 154 11.43 7.73 20.54
CA ASN A 154 12.33 7.05 21.48
C ASN A 154 12.25 5.53 21.26
N CYS A 155 12.98 5.03 20.26
CA CYS A 155 12.93 3.62 19.85
C CYS A 155 14.06 2.81 20.50
N GLU A 156 13.76 1.61 21.00
CA GLU A 156 14.75 0.68 21.57
C GLU A 156 14.64 -0.71 20.94
N TRP A 157 15.75 -1.23 20.41
CA TRP A 157 15.83 -2.60 19.90
C TRP A 157 16.76 -3.45 20.77
N VAL A 158 16.31 -4.65 21.12
CA VAL A 158 17.09 -5.65 21.85
C VAL A 158 17.34 -6.82 20.91
N ILE A 159 18.61 -7.12 20.60
CA ILE A 159 18.98 -8.29 19.79
C ILE A 159 19.45 -9.41 20.73
N GLU A 160 18.75 -10.53 20.72
CA GLU A 160 19.10 -11.72 21.49
C GLU A 160 19.55 -12.85 20.57
N GLY A 161 20.85 -13.18 20.63
CA GLY A 161 21.41 -14.34 19.96
C GLY A 161 21.22 -15.62 20.77
N LYS A 162 21.31 -16.78 20.10
CA LYS A 162 21.36 -18.08 20.80
C LYS A 162 22.52 -18.11 21.79
N LYS A 163 22.33 -18.80 22.92
CA LYS A 163 23.39 -18.98 23.95
C LYS A 163 24.72 -19.42 23.31
N GLY A 164 25.81 -18.75 23.67
CA GLY A 164 27.16 -19.02 23.15
C GLY A 164 27.48 -18.37 21.80
N HIS A 165 26.55 -17.62 21.20
CA HIS A 165 26.81 -16.84 19.98
C HIS A 165 27.09 -15.37 20.34
N SER A 166 28.05 -14.76 19.65
CA SER A 166 28.30 -13.32 19.70
C SER A 166 27.55 -12.60 18.58
N ILE A 167 27.13 -11.36 18.83
CA ILE A 167 26.40 -10.53 17.86
C ILE A 167 27.40 -9.58 17.18
N LYS A 168 27.41 -9.55 15.84
CA LYS A 168 28.16 -8.59 15.03
C LYS A 168 27.18 -7.59 14.42
N ILE A 169 27.47 -6.30 14.56
CA ILE A 169 26.71 -5.20 13.94
C ILE A 169 27.52 -4.66 12.76
N SER A 170 26.86 -4.42 11.63
CA SER A 170 27.43 -3.77 10.44
C SER A 170 26.51 -2.62 10.04
N PHE A 171 27.09 -1.53 9.53
CA PHE A 171 26.36 -0.35 9.08
C PHE A 171 26.52 -0.23 7.57
N ASP A 172 25.40 -0.15 6.86
CA ASP A 172 25.37 0.07 5.41
C ASP A 172 25.31 1.57 5.08
N LYS A 173 25.78 1.95 3.89
CA LYS A 173 25.86 3.34 3.42
C LYS A 173 24.80 3.66 2.37
#